data_AF-A0A3N6LK45-F1
#
_entry.id   AF-A0A3N6LK45-F1
#
_cell.length_a   1.000
_cell.length_b   1.000
_cell.length_c   1.000
_cell.angle_alpha   90.00
_cell.angle_beta   90.00
_cell.angle_gamma   90.00
#
_symmetry.space_group_name_H-M   'P 1'
#
loop_
_entity.id
_entity.type
_entity.pdbx_description
1 polymer ?
#
loop_
_entity_poly.entity_id
_entity_poly.type
_entity_poly.pdbx_seq_one_letter_code
_entity_poly.pdbx_strand_id
1 'polypeptide(L)'
;MFQTDGRTRLPRAIVRSGSESVDERLYKLIALATVFGIGHHVDHLIRGNHVGWPVIPEVTPFTYTLAIYPLLAIGLYLTLTERAGAGYWVVLLGAIFVVVTLSHFGPWATEPPQDVIGPYDHVAVGYVALAWLLGLVGTLLAATVYAGHRWRSARKSTSVERSPPRPES
;
A
#
# COMPACT_ATOMS: atom_id res chain seq x y z
N MET A 1 -1.03 -40.53 -47.67
CA MET A 1 -1.67 -40.57 -46.35
C MET A 1 -1.06 -39.44 -45.52
N PHE A 2 -1.67 -38.25 -45.55
CA PHE A 2 -1.16 -37.06 -44.85
C PHE A 2 -1.65 -37.09 -43.41
N GLN A 3 -0.72 -37.21 -42.47
CA GLN A 3 -1.00 -37.11 -41.04
C GLN A 3 -0.83 -35.65 -40.63
N THR A 4 -1.93 -34.91 -40.56
CA THR A 4 -1.97 -33.56 -39.99
C THR A 4 -2.02 -33.68 -38.48
N ASP A 5 -0.88 -33.43 -37.81
CA ASP A 5 -0.81 -33.35 -36.35
C ASP A 5 -1.48 -32.03 -35.89
N GLY A 6 -2.77 -32.13 -35.57
CA GLY A 6 -3.61 -31.06 -35.07
C GLY A 6 -3.32 -30.73 -33.60
N ARG A 7 -2.10 -30.31 -33.28
CA ARG A 7 -1.76 -29.71 -31.98
C ARG A 7 -1.77 -28.19 -32.08
N THR A 8 -2.96 -27.61 -32.15
CA THR A 8 -3.18 -26.25 -31.65
C THR A 8 -2.98 -26.24 -30.14
N ARG A 9 -1.71 -26.18 -29.70
CA ARG A 9 -1.40 -25.65 -28.38
C ARG A 9 -1.75 -24.17 -28.44
N LEU A 10 -2.98 -23.83 -28.05
CA LEU A 10 -3.30 -22.46 -27.69
C LEU A 10 -2.24 -22.04 -26.66
N PRO A 11 -1.46 -20.98 -26.90
CA PRO A 11 -0.59 -20.45 -25.88
C PRO A 11 -1.51 -20.07 -24.73
N ARG A 12 -1.47 -20.86 -23.65
CA ARG A 12 -2.05 -20.49 -22.38
C ARG A 12 -1.35 -19.18 -22.04
N ALA A 13 -2.01 -18.06 -22.33
CA ALA A 13 -1.53 -16.77 -21.90
C ALA A 13 -1.32 -16.92 -20.41
N ILE A 14 -0.06 -16.96 -19.99
CA ILE A 14 0.30 -17.03 -18.58
C ILE A 14 0.00 -15.64 -18.04
N VAL A 15 -1.29 -15.38 -17.85
CA VAL A 15 -1.78 -14.38 -16.93
C VAL A 15 -1.41 -14.95 -15.58
N ARG A 16 -0.16 -14.72 -15.13
CA ARG A 16 0.18 -14.95 -13.74
C ARG A 16 -0.78 -14.11 -12.92
N SER A 17 -1.40 -14.77 -11.96
CA SER A 17 -2.47 -14.22 -11.17
C SER A 17 -1.93 -12.99 -10.43
N GLY A 18 -2.71 -11.91 -10.35
CA GLY A 18 -2.33 -10.73 -9.56
C GLY A 18 -1.94 -11.13 -8.11
N SER A 19 -2.65 -12.11 -7.56
CA SER A 19 -2.43 -12.71 -6.24
C SER A 19 -1.11 -13.47 -6.10
N GLU A 20 -0.57 -14.11 -7.15
CA GLU A 20 0.71 -14.85 -7.08
C GLU A 20 1.87 -13.94 -6.66
N SER A 21 1.78 -12.65 -6.99
CA SER A 21 2.77 -11.66 -6.59
C SER A 21 2.56 -11.11 -5.17
N VAL A 22 1.40 -11.33 -4.55
CA VAL A 22 1.01 -10.85 -3.22
C VAL A 22 0.86 -12.03 -2.27
N ASP A 23 1.87 -12.26 -1.45
CA ASP A 23 1.84 -13.36 -0.47
C ASP A 23 1.21 -12.94 0.87
N GLU A 24 1.06 -13.90 1.77
CA GLU A 24 0.52 -13.71 3.12
C GLU A 24 1.23 -12.59 3.89
N ARG A 25 2.55 -12.43 3.69
CA ARG A 25 3.33 -11.39 4.38
C ARG A 25 2.95 -10.01 3.87
N LEU A 26 2.78 -9.84 2.57
CA LEU A 26 2.34 -8.56 2.01
C LEU A 26 0.90 -8.24 2.46
N TYR A 27 0.00 -9.23 2.51
CA TYR A 27 -1.34 -9.04 3.08
C TYR A 27 -1.30 -8.58 4.54
N LYS A 28 -0.46 -9.20 5.38
CA LYS A 28 -0.29 -8.80 6.78
C LYS A 28 0.22 -7.37 6.91
N LEU A 29 1.18 -6.96 6.07
CA LEU A 29 1.69 -5.59 6.06
C LEU A 29 0.64 -4.58 5.62
N ILE A 30 -0.17 -4.90 4.61
CA ILE A 30 -1.31 -4.07 4.18
C ILE A 30 -2.34 -3.93 5.30
N ALA A 31 -2.70 -5.04 5.95
CA ALA A 31 -3.64 -5.04 7.07
C ALA A 31 -3.10 -4.22 8.25
N LEU A 32 -1.83 -4.39 8.61
CA LEU A 32 -1.19 -3.64 9.69
C LEU A 32 -1.15 -2.13 9.38
N ALA A 33 -0.76 -1.75 8.15
CA ALA A 33 -0.78 -0.36 7.72
C ALA A 33 -2.19 0.25 7.77
N THR A 34 -3.21 -0.56 7.42
CA THR A 34 -4.62 -0.15 7.48
C THR A 34 -5.06 0.10 8.93
N VAL A 35 -4.72 -0.80 9.85
CA VAL A 35 -5.03 -0.64 11.29
C VAL A 35 -4.36 0.61 11.86
N PHE A 36 -3.07 0.80 11.58
CA PHE A 36 -2.37 2.02 12.00
C PHE A 36 -3.00 3.28 11.39
N GLY A 37 -3.37 3.23 10.10
CA GLY A 37 -3.99 4.36 9.40
C GLY A 37 -5.37 4.72 9.96
N ILE A 38 -6.20 3.73 10.30
CA ILE A 38 -7.47 3.94 11.01
C ILE A 38 -7.22 4.55 12.38
N GLY A 39 -6.32 3.96 13.18
CA GLY A 39 -6.00 4.47 14.51
C GLY A 39 -5.49 5.91 14.47
N HIS A 40 -4.70 6.26 13.45
CA HIS A 40 -4.23 7.62 13.26
C HIS A 40 -5.37 8.59 12.90
N HIS A 41 -6.30 8.23 12.00
CA HIS A 41 -7.48 9.07 11.76
C HIS A 41 -8.38 9.17 12.99
N VAL A 42 -8.51 8.11 13.78
CA VAL A 42 -9.25 8.16 15.05
C VAL A 42 -8.55 9.09 16.05
N ASP A 43 -7.22 9.08 16.10
CA ASP A 43 -6.44 10.02 16.91
C ASP A 43 -6.82 11.47 16.57
N HIS A 44 -6.83 11.88 15.28
CA HIS A 44 -7.34 13.19 14.85
C HIS A 44 -8.73 13.53 15.42
N LEU A 45 -9.66 12.57 15.40
CA LEU A 45 -11.01 12.78 15.94
C LEU A 45 -10.99 13.00 17.46
N ILE A 46 -10.17 12.25 18.19
CA ILE A 46 -10.07 12.34 19.66
C ILE A 46 -9.49 13.69 20.06
N ARG A 47 -8.41 14.13 19.41
CA ARG A 47 -7.74 15.40 19.74
C ARG A 47 -8.41 16.63 19.13
N GLY A 48 -9.31 16.45 18.16
CA GLY A 48 -10.15 17.51 17.60
C GLY A 48 -9.40 18.56 16.77
N ASN A 49 -8.11 18.36 16.46
CA ASN A 49 -7.35 19.21 15.55
C ASN A 49 -7.00 18.46 14.26
N HIS A 50 -6.70 19.23 13.20
CA HIS A 50 -6.36 18.68 11.88
C HIS A 50 -7.43 17.73 11.30
N VAL A 51 -8.69 17.88 11.71
CA VAL A 51 -9.84 17.20 11.11
C VAL A 51 -10.33 17.96 9.88
N GLY A 52 -11.26 17.37 9.15
CA GLY A 52 -11.94 17.99 8.01
C GLY A 52 -13.29 17.32 7.80
N TRP A 53 -13.94 17.62 6.67
CA TRP A 53 -15.13 16.91 6.24
C TRP A 53 -14.87 15.39 6.24
N PRO A 54 -15.81 14.57 6.76
CA PRO A 54 -17.19 14.91 7.13
C PRO A 54 -17.40 15.35 8.60
N VAL A 55 -16.33 15.59 9.36
CA VAL A 55 -16.42 15.98 10.78
C VAL A 55 -16.79 17.46 10.93
N ILE A 56 -16.13 18.31 10.15
CA ILE A 56 -16.38 19.75 10.05
C ILE A 56 -16.66 20.13 8.58
N PRO A 57 -17.28 21.28 8.28
CA PRO A 57 -17.59 21.66 6.89
C PRO A 57 -16.37 21.84 5.97
N GLU A 58 -15.20 22.11 6.54
CA GLU A 58 -13.97 22.41 5.81
C GLU A 58 -13.32 21.18 5.20
N VAL A 59 -12.90 21.28 3.93
CA VAL A 59 -12.09 20.24 3.28
C VAL A 59 -10.62 20.47 3.63
N THR A 60 -10.01 19.51 4.30
CA THR A 60 -8.62 19.59 4.76
C THR A 60 -7.82 18.36 4.28
N PRO A 61 -6.50 18.27 4.52
CA PRO A 61 -5.73 17.05 4.22
C PRO A 61 -6.33 15.77 4.83
N PHE A 62 -6.98 15.87 5.99
CA PHE A 62 -7.75 14.77 6.58
C PHE A 62 -8.83 14.25 5.63
N THR A 63 -9.62 15.15 5.03
CA THR A 63 -10.68 14.76 4.08
C THR A 63 -10.13 14.00 2.87
N TYR A 64 -9.04 14.51 2.27
CA TYR A 64 -8.44 13.85 1.11
C TYR A 64 -7.84 12.49 1.46
N THR A 65 -7.26 12.34 2.65
CA THR A 65 -6.65 11.08 3.09
C THR A 65 -7.67 10.00 3.43
N LEU A 66 -8.94 10.34 3.68
CA LEU A 66 -10.03 9.35 3.76
C LEU A 66 -10.20 8.54 2.46
N ALA A 67 -9.79 9.06 1.30
CA ALA A 67 -9.81 8.34 0.03
C ALA A 67 -8.89 7.11 0.01
N ILE A 68 -7.96 7.00 0.96
CA ILE A 68 -7.08 5.84 1.11
C ILE A 68 -7.89 4.56 1.32
N TYR A 69 -8.96 4.60 2.13
CA TYR A 69 -9.75 3.41 2.46
C TYR A 69 -10.48 2.79 1.26
N PRO A 70 -11.24 3.54 0.43
CA PRO A 70 -11.81 2.97 -0.78
C PRO A 70 -10.72 2.54 -1.77
N LEU A 71 -9.58 3.22 -1.86
CA LEU A 71 -8.47 2.77 -2.69
C LEU A 71 -7.89 1.44 -2.22
N LEU A 72 -7.69 1.25 -0.91
CA LEU A 72 -7.26 -0.03 -0.33
C LEU A 72 -8.28 -1.15 -0.62
N ALA A 73 -9.58 -0.86 -0.49
CA ALA A 73 -10.64 -1.82 -0.78
C ALA A 73 -10.67 -2.21 -2.26
N ILE A 74 -10.55 -1.25 -3.18
CA ILE A 74 -10.43 -1.49 -4.63
C ILE A 74 -9.17 -2.32 -4.91
N GLY A 75 -8.04 -1.97 -4.31
CA GLY A 75 -6.79 -2.70 -4.45
C GLY A 75 -6.91 -4.16 -4.03
N LEU A 76 -7.56 -4.40 -2.88
CA LEU A 76 -7.84 -5.74 -2.39
C LEU A 76 -8.76 -6.49 -3.35
N TYR A 77 -9.87 -5.89 -3.77
CA TYR A 77 -10.80 -6.49 -4.74
C TYR A 77 -10.09 -6.86 -6.06
N LEU A 78 -9.30 -5.95 -6.61
CA LEU A 78 -8.54 -6.19 -7.84
C LEU A 78 -7.47 -7.28 -7.64
N THR A 79 -6.86 -7.37 -6.46
CA THR A 79 -5.90 -8.43 -6.16
C THR A 79 -6.58 -9.79 -6.06
N LEU A 80 -7.70 -9.88 -5.35
CA LEU A 80 -8.48 -11.11 -5.18
C LEU A 80 -9.15 -11.58 -6.48
N THR A 81 -9.41 -10.66 -7.41
CA THR A 81 -9.94 -10.98 -8.75
C THR A 81 -8.85 -11.13 -9.81
N GLU A 82 -7.58 -11.22 -9.39
CA GLU A 82 -6.42 -11.47 -10.25
C GLU A 82 -6.10 -10.36 -11.27
N ARG A 83 -6.59 -9.14 -11.04
CA ARG A 83 -6.43 -7.97 -11.91
C ARG A 83 -5.31 -7.03 -11.48
N ALA A 84 -4.87 -7.11 -10.23
CA ALA A 84 -3.78 -6.30 -9.69
C ALA A 84 -2.85 -7.15 -8.81
N GLY A 85 -1.57 -6.77 -8.75
CA GLY A 85 -0.58 -7.48 -7.95
C GLY A 85 0.35 -6.53 -7.21
N ALA A 86 1.54 -6.99 -6.82
CA ALA A 86 2.51 -6.23 -6.03
C ALA A 86 2.86 -4.85 -6.63
N GLY A 87 2.78 -4.70 -7.96
CA GLY A 87 2.97 -3.42 -8.64
C GLY A 87 1.93 -2.34 -8.31
N TYR A 88 0.68 -2.75 -8.08
CA TYR A 88 -0.37 -1.84 -7.59
C TYR A 88 -0.05 -1.39 -6.16
N TRP A 89 0.26 -2.37 -5.30
CA TRP A 89 0.51 -2.12 -3.88
C TRP A 89 1.74 -1.25 -3.62
N VAL A 90 2.84 -1.41 -4.37
CA VAL A 90 4.01 -0.55 -4.19
C VAL A 90 3.71 0.91 -4.55
N VAL A 91 2.89 1.15 -5.57
CA VAL A 91 2.51 2.53 -5.96
C VAL A 91 1.58 3.12 -4.91
N LEU A 92 0.51 2.41 -4.53
CA LEU A 92 -0.46 2.91 -3.56
C LEU A 92 0.18 3.16 -2.18
N LEU A 93 0.86 2.15 -1.63
CA LEU A 93 1.50 2.25 -0.31
C LEU A 93 2.63 3.28 -0.30
N GLY A 94 3.39 3.37 -1.39
CA GLY A 94 4.44 4.38 -1.55
C GLY A 94 3.89 5.80 -1.60
N ALA A 95 2.78 6.02 -2.30
CA ALA A 95 2.12 7.32 -2.32
C ALA A 95 1.59 7.71 -0.94
N ILE A 96 0.95 6.77 -0.22
CA ILE A 96 0.47 6.98 1.15
C ILE A 96 1.65 7.29 2.09
N PHE A 97 2.73 6.52 2.01
CA PHE A 97 3.95 6.77 2.79
C PHE A 97 4.49 8.19 2.59
N VAL A 98 4.60 8.64 1.34
CA VAL A 98 5.08 9.99 1.03
C VAL A 98 4.15 11.06 1.58
N VAL A 99 2.83 10.92 1.38
CA VAL A 99 1.84 11.89 1.87
C VAL A 99 1.91 11.99 3.40
N VAL A 100 1.81 10.87 4.12
CA VAL A 100 1.88 10.86 5.60
C VAL A 100 3.21 11.44 6.08
N THR A 101 4.33 11.07 5.45
CA THR A 101 5.65 11.57 5.85
C THR A 101 5.76 13.08 5.67
N LEU A 102 5.32 13.62 4.53
CA LEU A 102 5.38 15.05 4.26
C LEU A 102 4.40 15.86 5.11
N SER A 103 3.26 15.29 5.49
CA SER A 103 2.31 15.95 6.38
C SER A 103 2.87 16.14 7.79
N HIS A 104 3.73 15.24 8.27
CA HIS A 104 4.20 15.25 9.66
C HIS A 104 5.67 15.60 9.86
N PHE A 105 6.52 15.46 8.85
CA PHE A 105 7.96 15.59 8.99
C PHE A 105 8.56 16.54 7.97
N GLY A 106 9.63 17.23 8.38
CA GLY A 106 10.37 18.14 7.53
C GLY A 106 9.78 19.56 7.49
N PRO A 107 10.32 20.42 6.61
CA PRO A 107 10.01 21.85 6.60
C PRO A 107 8.62 22.19 6.04
N TRP A 108 7.94 21.22 5.43
CA TRP A 108 6.60 21.39 4.85
C TRP A 108 5.51 20.67 5.65
N ALA A 109 5.83 20.19 6.86
CA ALA A 109 4.87 19.53 7.72
C ALA A 109 3.69 20.46 8.00
N THR A 110 2.50 20.04 7.58
CA THR A 110 1.24 20.71 7.92
C THR A 110 0.77 20.36 9.32
N GLU A 111 1.25 19.24 9.85
CA GLU A 111 0.96 18.76 11.19
C GLU A 111 2.22 18.16 11.84
N PRO A 112 3.17 19.01 12.28
CA PRO A 112 4.42 18.56 12.87
C PRO A 112 4.22 17.80 14.20
N PRO A 113 5.23 17.07 14.73
CA PRO A 113 5.04 16.18 15.87
C PRO A 113 4.52 16.86 17.14
N GLN A 114 4.82 18.15 17.35
CA GLN A 114 4.26 18.91 18.46
C GLN A 114 2.73 19.05 18.40
N ASP A 115 2.13 19.03 17.20
CA ASP A 115 0.68 19.14 17.00
C ASP A 115 -0.02 17.80 17.22
N VAL A 116 0.73 16.69 17.22
CA VAL A 116 0.27 15.35 17.63
C VAL A 116 0.32 15.22 19.15
N ILE A 117 1.39 15.69 19.79
CA ILE A 117 1.60 15.54 21.25
C ILE A 117 0.78 16.56 22.06
N GLY A 118 0.88 17.83 21.67
CA GLY A 118 0.43 18.98 22.46
C GLY A 118 -1.07 19.03 22.81
N PRO A 119 -2.00 18.54 21.96
CA PRO A 119 -3.43 18.58 22.26
C PRO A 119 -3.88 17.72 23.45
N TYR A 120 -3.05 16.78 23.92
CA TYR A 120 -3.41 15.88 25.01
C TYR A 120 -3.09 16.50 26.38
N ASP A 121 -4.05 16.44 27.31
CA ASP A 121 -3.85 16.90 28.70
C ASP A 121 -2.68 16.19 29.40
N HIS A 122 -2.49 14.90 29.09
CA HIS A 122 -1.40 14.10 29.64
C HIS A 122 -0.35 13.80 28.57
N VAL A 123 0.87 14.32 28.77
CA VAL A 123 1.98 14.22 27.80
C VAL A 123 2.30 12.79 27.36
N ALA A 124 2.15 11.80 28.24
CA ALA A 124 2.39 10.41 27.87
C ALA A 124 1.42 9.90 26.80
N VAL A 125 0.17 10.38 26.78
CA VAL A 125 -0.82 10.02 25.75
C VAL A 125 -0.39 10.61 24.41
N GLY A 126 0.09 11.86 24.41
CA GLY A 126 0.66 12.48 23.22
C GLY A 126 1.86 11.72 22.66
N TYR A 127 2.76 11.22 23.52
CA TYR A 127 3.87 10.35 23.07
C TYR A 127 3.40 8.99 22.56
N VAL A 128 2.31 8.42 23.10
CA VAL A 128 1.69 7.21 22.55
C VAL A 128 1.12 7.48 21.16
N ALA A 129 0.44 8.61 20.95
CA ALA A 129 -0.05 9.02 19.63
C ALA A 129 1.11 9.20 18.63
N LEU A 130 2.20 9.86 19.04
CA LEU A 130 3.40 9.98 18.21
C LEU A 130 4.02 8.61 17.90
N ALA A 131 4.11 7.71 18.87
CA ALA A 131 4.61 6.35 18.65
C ALA A 131 3.73 5.57 17.67
N TRP A 132 2.40 5.76 17.71
CA TRP A 132 1.46 5.19 16.76
C TRP A 132 1.69 5.72 15.34
N LEU A 133 1.88 7.03 15.18
CA LEU A 133 2.24 7.65 13.90
C LEU A 133 3.57 7.11 13.37
N LEU A 134 4.59 6.96 14.20
CA LEU A 134 5.87 6.37 13.80
C LEU A 134 5.70 4.90 13.38
N GLY A 135 4.83 4.15 14.06
CA GLY A 135 4.43 2.80 13.69
C GLY A 135 3.74 2.73 12.32
N LEU A 136 2.85 3.67 12.03
CA LEU A 136 2.22 3.83 10.72
C LEU A 136 3.28 4.05 9.62
N VAL A 137 4.15 5.05 9.80
CA VAL A 137 5.20 5.42 8.84
C VAL A 137 6.16 4.24 8.61
N GLY A 138 6.62 3.60 9.68
CA GLY A 138 7.51 2.44 9.59
C GLY A 138 6.86 1.26 8.88
N THR A 139 5.58 0.98 9.16
CA THR A 139 4.83 -0.09 8.50
C THR A 139 4.63 0.21 7.02
N LEU A 140 4.26 1.44 6.65
CA LEU A 140 4.11 1.87 5.26
C LEU A 140 5.41 1.76 4.47
N LEU A 141 6.54 2.17 5.06
CA LEU A 141 7.85 2.01 4.45
C LEU A 141 8.17 0.52 4.22
N ALA A 142 8.01 -0.31 5.23
CA ALA A 142 8.26 -1.75 5.14
C ALA A 142 7.38 -2.41 4.07
N ALA A 143 6.08 -2.09 4.06
CA ALA A 143 5.12 -2.59 3.10
C ALA A 143 5.46 -2.15 1.67
N THR A 144 5.85 -0.88 1.47
CA THR A 144 6.26 -0.33 0.18
C THR A 144 7.51 -1.03 -0.35
N VAL A 145 8.55 -1.14 0.47
CA VAL A 145 9.80 -1.83 0.11
C VAL A 145 9.54 -3.29 -0.22
N TYR A 146 8.73 -3.97 0.59
CA TYR A 146 8.40 -5.38 0.38
C TYR A 146 7.58 -5.60 -0.89
N ALA A 147 6.56 -4.77 -1.14
CA ALA A 147 5.78 -4.79 -2.37
C ALA A 147 6.69 -4.54 -3.59
N GLY A 148 7.62 -3.59 -3.50
CA GLY A 148 8.61 -3.31 -4.54
C GLY A 148 9.53 -4.51 -4.83
N HIS A 149 9.99 -5.21 -3.79
CA HIS A 149 10.75 -6.45 -3.92
C HIS A 149 9.93 -7.53 -4.62
N ARG A 150 8.69 -7.78 -4.18
CA ARG A 150 7.77 -8.76 -4.80
C ARG A 150 7.50 -8.44 -6.27
N TRP A 151 7.28 -7.16 -6.59
CA TRP A 151 7.05 -6.72 -7.97
C TRP A 151 8.24 -6.96 -8.88
N ARG A 152 9.47 -6.66 -8.41
CA ARG A 152 10.71 -6.94 -9.17
C ARG A 152 10.92 -8.43 -9.38
N SER A 153 10.69 -9.25 -8.35
CA SER A 153 10.84 -10.70 -8.42
C SER A 153 9.86 -11.33 -9.41
N ALA A 154 8.59 -10.88 -9.40
CA ALA A 154 7.59 -11.32 -10.37
C ALA A 154 7.98 -10.99 -11.82
N ARG A 155 8.55 -9.79 -12.06
CA ARG A 155 9.03 -9.39 -13.41
C ARG A 155 10.19 -10.25 -13.90
N LYS A 156 11.14 -10.60 -13.03
CA LYS A 156 12.30 -11.45 -13.39
C LYS A 156 11.88 -12.86 -13.79
N SER A 157 10.92 -13.46 -13.11
CA SER A 157 10.41 -14.79 -13.50
C SER A 157 9.78 -14.78 -14.90
N THR A 158 9.05 -13.72 -15.23
CA THR A 158 8.43 -13.55 -16.56
C THR A 158 9.45 -13.40 -17.68
N SER A 159 10.60 -12.76 -17.44
CA SER A 159 11.64 -12.61 -18.47
C SER A 159 12.35 -13.94 -18.78
N VAL A 160 12.59 -14.77 -17.76
CA VAL A 160 13.25 -16.08 -17.93
C VAL A 160 12.40 -17.03 -18.76
N GLU A 161 11.09 -17.03 -18.55
CA GLU A 161 10.14 -17.89 -19.28
C GLU A 161 9.99 -17.51 -20.77
N ARG A 162 10.29 -16.25 -21.14
CA ARG A 162 10.19 -15.78 -22.54
C ARG A 162 11.47 -15.95 -23.36
N SER A 163 12.60 -16.35 -22.76
CA SER A 163 13.83 -16.59 -23.51
C SER A 163 13.71 -17.87 -24.35
N PRO A 164 14.00 -17.83 -25.66
CA PRO A 164 13.95 -19.04 -26.49
C PRO A 164 14.97 -20.08 -26.02
N PRO A 165 14.70 -21.39 -26.18
CA PRO A 165 15.65 -22.44 -25.84
C PRO A 165 16.95 -22.24 -26.62
N ARG A 166 18.10 -22.41 -25.95
CA ARG A 166 19.41 -22.35 -26.62
C ARG A 166 19.48 -23.46 -27.68
N PRO A 167 19.94 -23.17 -28.91
CA PRO A 167 20.16 -24.23 -29.89
C PRO A 167 21.21 -25.21 -29.33
N GLU A 168 20.85 -26.49 -29.32
CA GLU A 168 21.79 -27.57 -29.00
C GLU A 168 22.85 -27.64 -30.12
N SER A 169 24.12 -27.67 -29.72
CA SER A 169 25.29 -27.71 -30.60
C SER A 169 25.63 -29.13 -31.04
#